data_AF-A0A3B8WGL0-F1
#
_entry.id   AF-A0A3B8WGL0-F1
#
_cell.length_a   1.000
_cell.length_b   1.000
_cell.length_c   1.000
_cell.angle_alpha   90.00
_cell.angle_beta   90.00
_cell.angle_gamma   90.00
#
_symmetry.space_group_name_H-M   'P 1'
#
loop_
_entity.id
_entity.type
_entity.pdbx_description
1 polymer ?
#
loop_
_entity_poly.entity_id
_entity_poly.type
_entity_poly.pdbx_seq_one_letter_code
_entity_poly.pdbx_strand_id
1 'polypeptide(L)'
;PRDTEGMEIGRRHCPIGSPFMNGPIKGKDVFIPLDYIIGGQEMAGQGWRMLVECLSVGRCITLPSGAAGAAAYAVGTAGGFTRIRRQFNTPVA
;
A
#
# COMPACT_ATOMS: atom_id res chain seq x y z
N PRO A 1 -3.06 19.19 4.93
CA PRO A 1 -1.87 18.44 5.39
C PRO A 1 -2.11 17.86 6.79
N ARG A 2 -1.17 17.12 7.38
CA ARG A 2 -1.41 16.35 8.62
C ARG A 2 -1.99 17.17 9.78
N ASP A 3 -1.54 18.39 9.97
CA ASP A 3 -1.92 19.23 11.12
C ASP A 3 -3.06 20.20 10.78
N THR A 4 -3.85 19.89 9.75
CA THR A 4 -5.02 20.68 9.39
C THR A 4 -6.01 20.70 10.56
N GLU A 5 -6.46 21.91 10.93
CA GLU A 5 -7.41 22.12 12.02
C GLU A 5 -8.71 21.34 11.80
N GLY A 6 -9.26 20.77 12.88
CA GLY A 6 -10.45 19.92 12.83
C GLY A 6 -10.18 18.48 12.33
N MET A 7 -8.93 18.12 12.03
CA MET A 7 -8.55 16.76 11.61
C MET A 7 -7.91 15.95 12.75
N GLU A 8 -8.43 14.73 12.99
CA GLU A 8 -7.92 13.76 13.96
C GLU A 8 -7.19 12.62 13.21
N ILE A 9 -5.90 12.45 13.51
CA ILE A 9 -5.05 11.37 13.01
C ILE A 9 -4.29 10.75 14.19
N GLY A 10 -4.43 9.45 14.43
CA GLY A 10 -3.66 8.80 15.49
C GLY A 10 -3.94 7.33 15.70
N ARG A 11 -5.21 6.92 15.69
CA ARG A 11 -5.58 5.50 15.85
C ARG A 11 -5.08 4.70 14.65
N ARG A 12 -4.09 3.85 14.87
CA ARG A 12 -3.62 2.88 13.88
C ARG A 12 -4.26 1.52 14.10
N HIS A 13 -4.50 0.80 13.03
CA HIS A 13 -4.94 -0.59 13.11
C HIS A 13 -3.70 -1.51 13.07
N CYS A 14 -3.85 -2.74 13.55
CA CYS A 14 -2.84 -3.78 13.41
C CYS A 14 -3.53 -5.11 13.08
N PRO A 15 -4.06 -5.27 11.85
CA PRO A 15 -4.91 -6.40 11.53
C PRO A 15 -4.14 -7.73 11.40
N ILE A 16 -2.91 -7.68 10.86
CA ILE A 16 -2.10 -8.87 10.56
C ILE A 16 -0.64 -8.76 11.03
N GLY A 17 -0.32 -7.78 11.89
CA GLY A 17 1.06 -7.54 12.34
C GLY A 17 2.02 -6.97 11.28
N SER A 18 1.54 -6.68 10.07
CA SER A 18 2.33 -6.04 9.02
C SER A 18 2.63 -4.57 9.36
N PRO A 19 3.84 -4.05 9.05
CA PRO A 19 4.21 -2.65 9.28
C PRO A 19 3.56 -1.68 8.26
N PHE A 20 2.29 -1.91 7.94
CA PHE A 20 1.49 -1.05 7.09
C PHE A 20 0.71 -0.06 7.95
N MET A 21 1.02 1.23 7.81
CA MET A 21 0.38 2.30 8.56
C MET A 21 -1.08 2.51 8.12
N ASN A 22 -1.99 1.69 8.61
CA ASN A 22 -3.42 1.83 8.41
C ASN A 22 -4.12 2.44 9.63
N GLY A 23 -5.18 3.20 9.41
CA GLY A 23 -5.94 3.85 10.48
C GLY A 23 -6.86 4.92 9.91
N PRO A 24 -8.02 5.19 10.55
CA PRO A 24 -8.92 6.22 10.10
C PRO A 24 -8.31 7.61 10.27
N ILE A 25 -8.65 8.50 9.33
CA ILE A 25 -8.50 9.94 9.47
C ILE A 25 -9.92 10.49 9.58
N LYS A 26 -10.19 11.31 10.59
CA LYS A 26 -11.51 11.92 10.79
C LYS A 26 -11.36 13.43 10.69
N GLY A 27 -12.33 14.09 10.05
CA GLY A 27 -12.40 15.54 9.98
C GLY A 27 -13.76 16.01 10.46
N LYS A 28 -13.79 17.06 11.27
CA LYS A 28 -15.01 17.80 11.62
C LYS A 28 -14.76 19.29 11.39
N ASP A 29 -15.67 19.92 10.63
CA ASP A 29 -15.63 21.36 10.31
C ASP A 29 -14.27 21.81 9.74
N VAL A 30 -13.67 20.95 8.90
CA VAL A 30 -12.34 21.14 8.33
C VAL A 30 -12.40 22.14 7.18
N PHE A 31 -11.70 23.27 7.32
CA PHE A 31 -11.50 24.19 6.21
C PHE A 31 -10.43 23.65 5.24
N ILE A 32 -10.79 23.55 3.96
CA ILE A 32 -9.89 23.12 2.89
C ILE A 32 -9.73 24.27 1.89
N PRO A 33 -8.54 24.88 1.83
CA PRO A 33 -8.22 25.91 0.83
C PRO A 33 -8.35 25.39 -0.63
N LEU A 34 -8.73 26.25 -1.57
CA LEU A 34 -8.90 25.85 -2.99
C LEU A 34 -7.58 25.48 -3.68
N ASP A 35 -6.45 26.03 -3.23
CA ASP A 35 -5.10 25.68 -3.67
C ASP A 35 -4.70 24.25 -3.29
N TYR A 36 -5.46 23.57 -2.41
CA TYR A 36 -5.24 22.16 -2.10
C TYR A 36 -5.79 21.22 -3.17
N ILE A 37 -6.60 21.72 -4.12
CA ILE A 37 -7.01 20.93 -5.27
C ILE A 37 -5.75 20.57 -6.06
N ILE A 38 -5.54 19.27 -6.29
CA ILE A 38 -4.39 18.77 -7.03
C ILE A 38 -4.46 19.31 -8.47
N GLY A 39 -3.43 20.08 -8.86
CA GLY A 39 -3.42 20.79 -10.14
C GLY A 39 -4.16 22.14 -10.15
N GLY A 40 -4.58 22.64 -8.98
CA GLY A 40 -5.18 23.96 -8.81
C GLY A 40 -6.70 24.00 -9.05
N GLN A 41 -7.27 25.20 -8.92
CA GLN A 41 -8.72 25.43 -8.98
C GLN A 41 -9.35 25.01 -10.31
N GLU A 42 -8.62 25.11 -11.43
CA GLU A 42 -9.12 24.68 -12.75
C GLU A 42 -9.43 23.18 -12.81
N MET A 43 -8.83 22.39 -11.91
CA MET A 43 -9.05 20.94 -11.82
C MET A 43 -10.22 20.57 -10.90
N ALA A 44 -10.98 21.55 -10.39
CA ALA A 44 -12.20 21.29 -9.64
C ALA A 44 -13.17 20.41 -10.46
N GLY A 45 -13.72 19.36 -9.83
CA GLY A 45 -14.59 18.39 -10.48
C GLY A 45 -13.88 17.24 -11.22
N GLN A 46 -12.55 17.29 -11.38
CA GLN A 46 -11.78 16.22 -12.06
C GLN A 46 -11.32 15.09 -11.13
N GLY A 47 -11.77 15.08 -9.87
CA GLY A 47 -11.28 14.15 -8.83
C GLY A 47 -11.50 12.67 -9.15
N TRP A 48 -12.59 12.31 -9.83
CA TRP A 48 -12.83 10.93 -10.25
C TRP A 48 -11.78 10.44 -11.26
N ARG A 49 -11.47 11.26 -12.27
CA ARG A 49 -10.45 10.94 -13.27
C ARG A 49 -9.09 10.74 -12.59
N MET A 50 -8.70 11.65 -11.70
CA MET A 50 -7.46 11.55 -10.93
C MET A 50 -7.39 10.27 -10.08
N LEU A 51 -8.49 9.93 -9.39
CA LEU A 51 -8.59 8.71 -8.58
C LEU A 51 -8.40 7.46 -9.43
N VAL A 52 -9.11 7.36 -10.55
CA VAL A 52 -9.04 6.19 -11.45
C VAL A 52 -7.65 6.05 -12.07
N GLU A 53 -7.02 7.15 -12.49
CA GLU A 53 -5.65 7.15 -13.02
C GLU A 53 -4.64 6.61 -11.99
N CYS A 54 -4.65 7.15 -10.77
CA CYS A 54 -3.77 6.70 -9.70
C CYS A 54 -3.99 5.21 -9.36
N LEU A 55 -5.25 4.80 -9.31
CA LEU A 55 -5.63 3.44 -8.98
C LEU A 55 -5.26 2.44 -10.08
N SER A 56 -5.32 2.87 -11.34
CA SER A 56 -4.95 2.05 -12.50
C SER A 56 -3.45 1.77 -12.50
N VAL A 57 -2.61 2.79 -12.24
CA VAL A 57 -1.15 2.61 -12.09
C VAL A 57 -0.82 1.67 -10.93
N GLY A 58 -1.47 1.87 -9.78
CA GLY A 58 -1.28 1.01 -8.61
C GLY A 58 -1.58 -0.46 -8.91
N ARG A 59 -2.69 -0.74 -9.61
CA ARG A 59 -3.13 -2.11 -9.92
C ARG A 59 -2.41 -2.77 -11.08
N CYS A 60 -2.11 -2.04 -12.14
CA CYS A 60 -1.56 -2.64 -13.35
C CYS A 60 -0.03 -2.75 -13.30
N ILE A 61 0.63 -1.92 -12.49
CA ILE A 61 2.09 -1.84 -12.45
C ILE A 61 2.62 -2.24 -11.08
N THR A 62 2.24 -1.49 -10.04
CA THR A 62 2.91 -1.62 -8.73
C THR A 62 2.57 -2.93 -8.02
N LEU A 63 1.29 -3.27 -7.90
CA LEU A 63 0.85 -4.48 -7.21
C LEU A 63 1.36 -5.79 -7.89
N PRO A 64 1.25 -5.96 -9.22
CA PRO A 64 1.76 -7.16 -9.88
C PRO A 64 3.28 -7.27 -9.80
N SER A 65 4.00 -6.15 -9.91
CA SER A 65 5.46 -6.14 -9.79
C SER A 65 5.92 -6.58 -8.39
N GLY A 66 5.26 -6.07 -7.33
CA GLY A 66 5.52 -6.50 -5.96
C GLY A 66 5.21 -7.99 -5.75
N ALA A 67 4.09 -8.48 -6.29
CA ALA A 67 3.71 -9.89 -6.21
C ALA A 67 4.72 -10.80 -6.94
N ALA A 68 5.19 -10.41 -8.12
CA ALA A 68 6.21 -11.14 -8.87
C ALA A 68 7.54 -11.22 -8.09
N GLY A 69 7.97 -10.12 -7.48
CA GLY A 69 9.15 -10.09 -6.62
C GLY A 69 9.02 -11.00 -5.40
N ALA A 70 7.86 -10.95 -4.72
CA ALA A 70 7.58 -11.83 -3.59
C ALA A 70 7.56 -13.32 -3.99
N ALA A 71 6.98 -13.64 -5.15
CA ALA A 71 6.95 -15.00 -5.68
C ALA A 71 8.36 -15.53 -5.99
N ALA A 72 9.21 -14.73 -6.64
CA ALA A 72 10.59 -15.11 -6.93
C ALA A 72 11.38 -15.38 -5.64
N TYR A 73 11.22 -14.51 -4.63
CA TYR A 73 11.86 -14.69 -3.32
C TYR A 73 11.37 -15.96 -2.61
N ALA A 74 10.05 -16.22 -2.64
CA ALA A 74 9.46 -17.41 -2.03
C ALA A 74 10.01 -18.70 -2.66
N VAL A 75 10.07 -18.77 -4.00
CA VAL A 75 10.63 -19.92 -4.72
C VAL A 75 12.11 -20.09 -4.41
N GLY A 76 12.89 -19.00 -4.41
CA GLY A 76 14.32 -19.05 -4.08
C GLY A 76 14.56 -19.57 -2.66
N THR A 77 13.76 -19.12 -1.69
CA THR A 77 13.88 -19.54 -0.29
C THR A 77 13.45 -21.00 -0.11
N ALA A 78 12.29 -21.38 -0.64
CA ALA A 78 11.77 -22.75 -0.50
C ALA A 78 12.68 -23.76 -1.22
N GLY A 79 13.12 -23.45 -2.44
CA GLY A 79 14.02 -24.31 -3.21
C GLY A 79 15.41 -24.43 -2.59
N GLY A 80 15.92 -23.36 -1.97
CA GLY A 80 17.16 -23.42 -1.18
C GLY A 80 17.01 -24.35 0.03
N PHE A 81 15.90 -24.21 0.78
CA PHE A 81 15.62 -25.03 1.95
C PHE A 81 15.50 -26.52 1.62
N THR A 82 14.78 -26.90 0.56
CA THR A 82 14.55 -28.32 0.23
C THR A 82 15.84 -29.06 -0.16
N ARG A 83 16.83 -28.36 -0.72
CA ARG A 83 18.13 -28.93 -1.06
C ARG A 83 19.03 -29.19 0.16
N ILE A 84 18.97 -28.33 1.17
CA ILE A 84 19.84 -28.44 2.37
C ILE A 84 19.20 -29.29 3.48
N ARG A 85 17.87 -29.25 3.62
CA ARG A 85 17.16 -30.00 4.64
C ARG A 85 17.20 -31.49 4.28
N ARG A 86 17.58 -32.33 5.26
CA ARG A 86 17.58 -33.79 5.11
C ARG A 86 16.52 -34.47 5.96
N GLN A 87 15.92 -35.51 5.42
CA GLN A 87 15.03 -36.46 6.12
C GLN A 87 15.33 -37.86 5.56
N PHE A 88 15.36 -38.90 6.41
CA PHE A 88 15.75 -40.26 6.00
C PHE A 88 17.11 -40.34 5.29
N ASN A 89 18.06 -39.50 5.72
CA ASN A 89 19.40 -39.38 5.18
C ASN A 89 19.49 -38.91 3.70
N THR A 90 18.42 -38.37 3.12
CA THR A 90 18.41 -37.75 1.80
C THR A 90 17.89 -36.31 1.87
N PRO A 91 18.22 -35.43 0.91
CA PRO A 91 17.52 -34.16 0.74
C PRO A 91 16.01 -34.36 0.59
N VAL A 92 15.22 -33.35 0.94
CA VAL A 92 13.75 -33.38 0.77
C VAL A 92 13.28 -32.95 -0.62
N ALA A 93 14.17 -32.35 -1.42
CA ALA A 93 13.94 -32.02 -2.83
C ALA A 93 13.86 -33.26 -3.72
#